data_AF-A0AAJ0FZJ1-F1
#
_entry.id   AF-A0AAJ0FZJ1-F1
#
_cell.length_a   1.000
_cell.length_b   1.000
_cell.length_c   1.000
_cell.angle_alpha   90.00
_cell.angle_beta   90.00
_cell.angle_gamma   90.00
#
_symmetry.space_group_name_H-M   'P 1'
#
loop_
_entity.id
_entity.type
_entity.pdbx_description
1 polymer ?
#
loop_
_entity_poly.entity_id
_entity_poly.type
_entity_poly.pdbx_seq_one_letter_code
_entity_poly.pdbx_strand_id
1 'polypeptide(L)' 'MLSVTEYQQKYDEISAIRDAAKSDYTLSNARKREIAREYTAARKDLMAASKAAMAAAAQASATTPSKTP' A
#
# COMPACT_ATOMS: atom_id res chain seq x y z
N MET A 1 -12.25 6.35 -5.04
CA MET A 1 -11.37 5.42 -4.30
C MET A 1 -10.41 4.84 -5.32
N LEU A 2 -9.09 4.98 -5.12
CA LEU A 2 -8.13 4.22 -5.92
C LEU A 2 -8.30 2.72 -5.59
N SER A 3 -8.08 1.86 -6.57
CA SER A 3 -8.05 0.42 -6.38
C SER A 3 -6.81 -0.01 -5.58
N VAL A 4 -6.86 -1.18 -4.95
CA VAL A 4 -5.70 -1.75 -4.22
C VAL A 4 -4.47 -1.83 -5.13
N THR A 5 -4.66 -2.15 -6.42
CA THR A 5 -3.60 -2.21 -7.43
C THR A 5 -2.94 -0.85 -7.68
N GLU A 6 -3.72 0.22 -7.76
CA GLU A 6 -3.15 1.58 -7.94
C GLU A 6 -2.41 2.06 -6.68
N TYR A 7 -2.89 1.68 -5.49
CA TYR A 7 -2.14 1.93 -4.25
C TYR A 7 -0.84 1.13 -4.21
N GLN A 8 -0.83 -0.11 -4.72
CA GLN A 8 0.37 -0.93 -4.83
C GLN A 8 1.40 -0.32 -5.78
N GLN A 9 0.97 0.13 -6.97
CA GLN A 9 1.86 0.81 -7.91
C GLN A 9 2.50 2.05 -7.30
N LYS A 10 1.71 2.92 -6.63
CA LYS A 10 2.26 4.11 -5.93
C LYS A 10 3.24 3.74 -4.82
N TYR A 11 2.92 2.69 -4.06
CA TYR A 11 3.82 2.20 -3.02
C TYR A 11 5.13 1.67 -3.61
N ASP A 12 5.08 0.92 -4.70
CA ASP A 12 6.24 0.35 -5.36
C ASP A 12 7.13 1.45 -5.97
N GLU A 13 6.53 2.47 -6.59
CA GLU A 13 7.26 3.65 -7.09
C GLU A 13 8.02 4.36 -5.96
N ILE A 14 7.34 4.66 -4.84
CA ILE A 14 7.97 5.34 -3.70
C ILE A 14 9.01 4.42 -3.03
N SER A 15 8.79 3.11 -3.02
CA SER A 15 9.77 2.14 -2.51
C SER A 15 11.05 2.16 -3.35
N ALA A 16 10.93 2.18 -4.68
CA ALA A 16 12.07 2.27 -5.59
C ALA A 16 12.84 3.59 -5.38
N ILE A 17 12.12 4.71 -5.26
CA ILE A 17 12.72 6.03 -4.96
C ILE A 17 13.45 6.00 -3.60
N ARG A 18 12.86 5.38 -2.58
CA ARG A 18 13.48 5.25 -1.25
C ARG A 18 14.75 4.42 -1.28
N ASP A 19 14.75 3.30 -1.99
CA ASP A 19 15.92 2.43 -2.05
C ASP A 19 17.04 3.05 -2.89
N ALA A 20 16.72 3.74 -3.97
CA ALA A 20 17.68 4.60 -4.67
C ALA A 20 18.24 5.69 -3.74
N ALA A 21 17.36 6.37 -2.99
CA ALA A 21 17.75 7.47 -2.10
C ALA A 21 18.57 7.04 -0.88
N LYS A 22 18.44 5.79 -0.43
CA LYS A 22 19.29 5.24 0.64
C LYS A 22 20.74 5.16 0.19
N SER A 23 20.95 4.59 -1.00
CA SER A 23 22.26 4.36 -1.60
C SER A 23 22.88 5.64 -2.18
N ASP A 24 22.06 6.66 -2.42
CA ASP A 24 22.53 7.96 -2.88
C ASP A 24 23.05 8.82 -1.72
N TYR A 25 24.37 9.00 -1.65
CA TYR A 25 25.05 9.82 -0.65
C TYR A 25 25.03 11.32 -0.96
N THR A 26 24.57 11.72 -2.16
CA THR A 26 24.42 13.14 -2.54
C THR A 26 23.13 13.76 -2.00
N LEU A 27 22.14 12.92 -1.67
CA LEU A 27 20.90 13.38 -1.07
C LEU A 27 21.06 13.78 0.40
N SER A 28 20.52 14.95 0.74
CA SER A 28 20.49 15.43 2.11
C SER A 28 19.64 14.52 3.01
N ASN A 29 20.03 14.43 4.29
CA ASN A 29 19.27 13.69 5.29
C ASN A 29 17.82 14.20 5.43
N ALA A 30 17.59 15.50 5.18
CA ALA A 30 16.25 16.08 5.16
C ALA A 30 15.39 15.46 4.05
N ARG A 31 15.93 15.35 2.83
CA ARG A 31 15.23 14.75 1.70
C ARG A 31 14.98 13.25 1.91
N LYS A 32 15.95 12.52 2.49
CA LYS A 32 15.76 11.11 2.88
C LYS A 32 14.63 10.93 3.88
N ARG A 33 14.49 11.84 4.86
CA ARG A 33 13.37 11.82 5.83
C ARG A 33 12.03 12.10 5.16
N GLU A 34 12.00 12.98 4.16
CA GLU A 34 10.78 13.28 3.41
C GLU A 34 10.29 12.06 2.62
N ILE A 35 11.18 11.42 1.86
CA ILE A 35 10.88 10.18 1.13
C ILE A 35 10.42 9.07 2.08
N ALA A 36 11.01 8.97 3.27
CA ALA A 36 10.57 8.00 4.29
C ALA A 36 9.14 8.30 4.81
N ARG A 37 8.75 9.57 4.93
CA ARG A 37 7.38 9.97 5.30
C ARG A 37 6.39 9.63 4.19
N GLU A 38 6.72 9.95 2.95
CA GLU A 38 5.92 9.60 1.77
C GLU A 38 5.71 8.08 1.66
N TYR A 39 6.77 7.30 1.84
CA TYR A 39 6.71 5.83 1.89
C TYR A 39 5.77 5.34 2.99
N THR A 40 5.84 5.95 4.17
CA THR A 40 4.99 5.56 5.31
C THR A 40 3.52 5.88 5.05
N ALA A 41 3.22 7.02 4.42
CA ALA A 41 1.86 7.38 4.02
C ALA A 41 1.32 6.38 2.98
N ALA A 42 2.07 6.14 1.89
CA ALA A 42 1.66 5.21 0.84
C ALA A 42 1.44 3.79 1.37
N ARG A 43 2.29 3.32 2.29
CA ARG A 43 2.13 2.02 2.94
C ARG A 43 0.85 1.94 3.77
N LYS A 44 0.50 3.00 4.49
CA LYS A 44 -0.73 3.07 5.29
C LYS A 44 -1.96 3.03 4.39
N ASP A 45 -1.94 3.79 3.30
CA ASP A 45 -3.05 3.82 2.34
C ASP A 45 -3.25 2.45 1.67
N LEU A 46 -2.16 1.79 1.27
CA LEU A 46 -2.19 0.43 0.74
C LEU A 46 -2.78 -0.55 1.75
N MET A 47 -2.34 -0.47 3.01
CA MET A 47 -2.81 -1.37 4.05
C MET A 47 -4.30 -1.14 4.36
N ALA A 48 -4.76 0.11 4.35
CA ALA A 48 -6.16 0.45 4.51
C ALA A 48 -7.02 -0.07 3.34
N ALA A 49 -6.56 0.13 2.09
CA ALA A 49 -7.23 -0.37 0.90
C ALA A 49 -7.29 -1.90 0.88
N SER A 50 -6.18 -2.57 1.20
CA SER A 50 -6.09 -4.03 1.30
C SER A 50 -7.00 -4.57 2.41
N LYS A 51 -7.02 -3.93 3.58
CA LYS A 51 -7.93 -4.29 4.68
C LYS A 51 -9.39 -4.13 4.28
N ALA A 52 -9.74 -3.05 3.58
CA ALA A 52 -11.10 -2.84 3.07
C ALA A 52 -11.50 -3.89 2.03
N ALA A 53 -10.59 -4.23 1.11
CA ALA A 53 -10.81 -5.28 0.12
C ALA A 53 -10.97 -6.66 0.76
N MET A 54 -10.14 -7.00 1.74
CA MET A 54 -10.27 -8.25 2.51
C MET A 54 -11.58 -8.30 3.32
N ALA A 55 -11.97 -7.19 3.94
CA ALA A 55 -13.24 -7.10 4.67
C ALA A 55 -14.46 -7.26 3.73
N ALA A 56 -14.38 -6.71 2.51
CA ALA A 56 -15.39 -6.90 1.48
C ALA A 56 -15.44 -8.36 1.00
N ALA A 57 -14.28 -8.98 0.77
CA ALA A 57 -14.19 -10.39 0.39
C ALA A 57 -14.73 -11.33 1.48
N ALA A 58 -14.40 -11.08 2.75
CA ALA A 58 -14.89 -11.87 3.88
C ALA A 58 -16.42 -11.78 4.02
N GLN A 59 -17.02 -10.61 3.76
CA GLN A 59 -18.48 -10.45 3.74
C GLN A 59 -19.13 -11.17 2.55
N ALA A 60 -18.48 -11.17 1.39
CA ALA A 60 -18.96 -11.91 0.21
C ALA A 60 -18.91 -13.43 0.41
N SER A 61 -17.91 -13.96 1.14
CA SER A 61 -17.83 -15.39 1.47
C SER A 61 -18.80 -15.83 2.58
N ALA A 62 -19.22 -14.92 3.45
CA ALA A 62 -20.20 -15.22 4.50
C ALA A 62 -21.65 -15.30 3.99
N THR A 63 -21.92 -14.86 2.75
CA THR A 63 -23.25 -14.78 2.15
C THR A 63 -23.54 -15.83 1.09
N THR A 64 -22.70 -16.87 0.92
CA THR A 64 -23.11 -18.10 0.22
C THR A 64 -23.95 -18.96 1.16
N PRO A 65 -25.31 -18.98 1.06
CA PRO A 65 -26.09 -19.99 1.74
C PRO A 65 -25.70 -21.34 1.13
N SER A 66 -25.12 -22.21 1.94
CA SER A 66 -25.00 -23.63 1.63
C SER A 66 -26.39 -24.15 1.28
N LYS A 67 -26.63 -24.34 -0.02
CA LYS A 67 -27.81 -25.04 -0.52
C LYS A 67 -27.59 -26.52 -0.23
N THR A 68 -28.15 -26.99 0.89
CA THR A 68 -28.22 -28.39 1.28
C THR A 68 -29.15 -29.14 0.32
N PRO A 69 -28.73 -30.25 -0.30
CA PRO A 69 -29.65 -31.31 -0.70
C PRO A 69 -30.06 -32.17 0.51
#